data_AF-A0A7W0M1B5-F1
#
_entry.id   AF-A0A7W0M1B5-F1
#
_cell.length_a   1.000
_cell.length_b   1.000
_cell.length_c   1.000
_cell.angle_alpha   90.00
_cell.angle_beta   90.00
_cell.angle_gamma   90.00
#
_symmetry.space_group_name_H-M   'P 1'
#
loop_
_entity.id
_entity.type
_entity.pdbx_description
1 polymer ?
#
loop_
_entity_poly.entity_id
_entity_poly.type
_entity_poly.pdbx_seq_one_letter_code
_entity_poly.pdbx_strand_id
1 'polypeptide(L)' 'MAMNLRLSEAETEALRRKAEQERRSMQEVAKFAINEYVSGRPNRLKAAIERVRDEDADLLARLAR' A
#
# COMPACT_ATOMS: atom_id res chain seq x y z
N MET A 1 -4.85 23.04 6.04
CA MET A 1 -6.30 22.86 6.31
C MET A 1 -6.46 21.70 7.28
N ALA A 2 -7.23 21.86 8.35
CA ALA A 2 -7.50 20.78 9.31
C ALA A 2 -8.79 20.06 8.90
N MET A 3 -8.71 18.75 8.66
CA MET A 3 -9.87 17.89 8.44
C MET A 3 -9.91 16.84 9.55
N ASN A 4 -11.07 16.69 10.19
CA ASN A 4 -11.30 15.67 11.22
C ASN A 4 -11.87 14.42 10.58
N LEU A 5 -11.10 13.34 10.56
CA LEU A 5 -11.54 12.03 10.08
C LEU A 5 -12.40 11.37 11.17
N ARG A 6 -13.64 11.03 10.84
CA ARG A 6 -14.49 10.22 11.73
C ARG A 6 -14.23 8.75 11.45
N LEU A 7 -13.61 8.08 12.41
CA LEU A 7 -13.34 6.65 12.37
C LEU A 7 -14.36 5.91 13.24
N SER A 8 -14.78 4.73 12.81
CA SER A 8 -15.41 3.74 13.68
C SER A 8 -14.44 3.24 14.74
N GLU A 9 -14.96 2.57 15.77
CA GLU A 9 -14.13 1.96 16.82
C GLU A 9 -13.18 0.90 16.23
N ALA A 10 -13.67 0.09 15.29
CA ALA A 10 -12.88 -0.94 14.61
C ALA A 10 -11.72 -0.33 13.80
N GLU A 11 -11.96 0.76 13.06
CA GLU A 11 -10.92 1.45 12.30
C GLU A 11 -9.90 2.12 13.22
N THR A 12 -10.35 2.71 14.33
CA THR A 12 -9.47 3.32 15.33
C THR A 12 -8.52 2.29 15.94
N GLU A 13 -9.05 1.12 16.29
CA GLU A 13 -8.26 0.05 16.88
C GLU A 13 -7.29 -0.58 15.85
N ALA A 14 -7.74 -0.77 14.61
CA ALA A 14 -6.85 -1.22 13.53
C ALA A 14 -5.70 -0.24 13.29
N LEU A 15 -5.99 1.07 13.28
CA LEU A 15 -4.99 2.12 13.10
C LEU A 15 -4.00 2.18 14.28
N ARG A 16 -4.49 1.99 15.52
CA ARG A 16 -3.65 1.92 16.73
C ARG A 16 -2.67 0.76 16.66
N ARG A 17 -3.14 -0.46 16.40
CA ARG A 17 -2.27 -1.64 16.26
C ARG A 17 -1.20 -1.44 15.19
N LYS A 18 -1.57 -0.83 14.06
CA LYS A 18 -0.62 -0.56 12.97
C LYS A 18 0.45 0.46 13.40
N ALA A 19 0.04 1.51 14.12
CA ALA A 19 0.94 2.52 14.66
C ALA A 19 1.95 1.93 15.65
N GLU A 20 1.50 1.03 16.54
CA GLU A 20 2.38 0.31 17.47
C GLU A 20 3.37 -0.60 16.75
N GLN A 21 2.90 -1.37 15.75
CA GLN A 21 3.74 -2.24 14.94
C GLN A 21 4.84 -1.46 14.19
N GLU A 22 4.50 -0.29 13.64
CA GLU A 22 5.44 0.56 12.91
C GLU A 22 6.26 1.49 13.82
N ARG A 23 5.98 1.54 15.13
CA ARG A 23 6.54 2.50 16.09
C ARG A 23 6.38 3.96 15.63
N ARG A 24 5.20 4.29 15.11
CA ARG A 24 4.85 5.62 14.59
C ARG A 24 3.61 6.14 15.30
N SER A 25 3.35 7.44 15.19
CA SER A 25 2.08 7.97 15.68
C SER A 25 0.92 7.52 14.77
N MET A 26 -0.28 7.37 15.35
CA MET A 26 -1.49 7.07 14.57
C MET A 26 -1.72 8.08 13.43
N GLN A 27 -1.36 9.35 13.66
CA GLN A 27 -1.51 10.41 12.65
C GLN A 27 -0.53 10.24 11.49
N GLU A 28 0.71 9.82 11.74
CA GLU A 28 1.69 9.52 10.68
C GLU A 28 1.27 8.31 9.85
N VAL A 29 0.74 7.27 10.49
CA VAL A 29 0.19 6.11 9.77
C VAL A 29 -1.01 6.52 8.92
N ALA A 30 -1.93 7.33 9.44
CA ALA A 30 -3.06 7.83 8.66
C ALA A 30 -2.61 8.67 7.45
N LYS A 31 -1.65 9.59 7.64
CA LYS A 31 -1.08 10.38 6.52
C LYS A 31 -0.40 9.48 5.49
N PHE A 32 0.34 8.47 5.95
CA PHE A 32 0.97 7.50 5.08
C PHE A 32 -0.06 6.74 4.25
N ALA A 33 -1.12 6.21 4.88
CA ALA A 33 -2.18 5.49 4.19
C ALA A 33 -2.90 6.36 3.14
N ILE A 34 -3.18 7.63 3.46
CA ILE A 34 -3.75 8.58 2.50
C ILE A 34 -2.80 8.77 1.31
N ASN A 35 -1.52 9.05 1.58
CA ASN A 35 -0.52 9.25 0.54
C ASN A 35 -0.35 8.01 -0.34
N GLU A 36 -0.34 6.82 0.27
CA GLU A 36 -0.29 5.55 -0.45
C GLU A 36 -1.50 5.40 -1.37
N TYR A 37 -2.70 5.61 -0.84
CA TYR A 37 -3.96 5.49 -1.58
C TYR A 37 -4.02 6.45 -2.78
N VAL A 38 -3.63 7.71 -2.60
CA VAL A 38 -3.67 8.72 -3.69
C VAL A 38 -2.50 8.61 -4.66
N SER A 39 -1.38 8.00 -4.26
CA SER A 39 -0.18 7.95 -5.11
C SER A 39 -0.39 7.13 -6.38
N GLY A 40 -1.34 6.18 -6.40
CA GLY A 40 -1.50 5.21 -7.50
C GLY A 40 -0.25 4.33 -7.71
N ARG A 41 0.70 4.33 -6.76
CA ARG A 41 1.95 3.55 -6.83
C ARG A 41 1.68 2.04 -6.93
N PRO A 42 0.70 1.45 -6.21
CA PRO A 42 0.37 0.04 -6.37
C PRO A 42 -0.07 -0.32 -7.80
N ASN A 43 -0.91 0.53 -8.42
CA ASN A 43 -1.37 0.32 -9.79
C ASN A 43 -0.22 0.42 -10.80
N ARG A 44 0.68 1.38 -10.62
CA ARG A 44 1.88 1.51 -11.46
C ARG A 44 2.82 0.32 -11.31
N LEU A 45 3.01 -0.18 -10.10
CA LEU A 45 3.81 -1.39 -9.85
C LEU A 45 3.18 -2.60 -10.52
N LYS A 46 1.86 -2.79 -10.35
CA LYS A 46 1.13 -3.89 -10.98
C LYS A 46 1.26 -3.86 -12.50
N ALA A 47 1.06 -2.70 -13.12
CA ALA A 47 1.20 -2.54 -14.57
C ALA A 47 2.64 -2.85 -15.05
N ALA A 48 3.65 -2.45 -14.28
CA ALA A 48 5.03 -2.77 -14.60
C ALA A 48 5.33 -4.28 -14.50
N ILE A 49 4.79 -4.96 -13.49
CA ILE A 49 4.90 -6.42 -13.33
C ILE A 49 4.21 -7.14 -14.48
N GLU A 50 2.98 -6.73 -14.84
CA GLU A 50 2.24 -7.31 -15.96
C GLU A 50 3.01 -7.15 -17.27
N ARG A 51 3.57 -5.96 -17.52
CA ARG A 51 4.40 -5.70 -18.70
C ARG A 51 5.62 -6.62 -18.76
N VAL A 52 6.38 -6.75 -17.68
CA VAL A 52 7.56 -7.64 -17.64
C VAL A 52 7.16 -9.10 -17.81
N ARG A 53 6.06 -9.53 -17.18
CA ARG A 53 5.54 -10.89 -17.35
C ARG A 53 5.23 -11.19 -18.80
N ASP A 54 4.62 -10.25 -19.50
CA ASP A 54 4.18 -10.45 -20.89
C ASP A 54 5.37 -10.32 -21.88
N GLU A 55 6.30 -9.40 -21.64
CA GLU A 55 7.51 -9.21 -22.48
C GLU A 55 8.52 -10.36 -22.32
N ASP A 56 8.72 -10.84 -21.08
CA ASP A 56 9.73 -11.85 -20.75
C ASP A 56 9.13 -13.25 -20.51
N ALA A 57 7.90 -13.49 -20.97
CA ALA A 57 7.14 -14.73 -20.70
C ALA A 57 7.95 -16.01 -21.01
N ASP A 58 8.60 -16.05 -22.18
CA ASP A 58 9.39 -17.19 -22.62
C ASP A 58 10.66 -17.39 -21.79
N LEU A 59 11.31 -16.30 -21.37
CA LEU A 59 12.49 -16.35 -20.50
C LEU A 59 12.10 -16.87 -19.10
N LEU A 60 11.02 -16.33 -18.54
CA LEU A 60 10.48 -16.73 -17.24
C LEU A 60 10.05 -18.21 -17.25
N ALA A 61 9.42 -18.68 -18.34
CA ALA A 61 9.02 -20.09 -18.50
C ALA A 61 10.21 -21.05 -18.56
N ARG A 62 11.37 -20.59 -19.06
CA ARG A 62 12.61 -21.38 -19.10
C ARG A 62 13.34 -21.39 -17.75
N LEU A 63 13.26 -20.30 -16.99
CA LEU A 63 13.85 -20.19 -15.64
C LEU A 63 13.07 -20.98 -14.59
N ALA A 64 11.77 -21.18 -14.77
CA ALA A 64 10.92 -21.94 -13.86
C ALA A 64 11.09 -23.47 -13.97
N ARG A 65 12.04 -23.94 -14.79
CA ARG A 65 12.20 -25.36 -15.16
C ARG A 65 13.45 -25.98 -14.53
#